data_AF-A0AA38MRX0-F1
#
_entry.id   AF-A0AA38MRX0-F1
#
_cell.length_a   1.000
_cell.length_b   1.000
_cell.length_c   1.000
_cell.angle_alpha   90.00
_cell.angle_beta   90.00
_cell.angle_gamma   90.00
#
_symmetry.space_group_name_H-M   'P 1'
#
loop_
_entity.id
_entity.type
_entity.pdbx_description
1 polymer ?
#
loop_
_entity_poly.entity_id
_entity_poly.type
_entity_poly.pdbx_seq_one_letter_code
_entity_poly.pdbx_strand_id
1 'polypeptide(L)'
;MDINEAAIIASQSLLLNKSRTGHEFPYGGGPHQPKLSGSLWCQYSMLKTRLNYKDNVNISKFSKLVEFLKWKHQCYQPEKSSINKREILKFIEHAADETYLLIKTVMIVGIARAYRTDDFCKMEMADVTDHT
;
A
#
# COMPACT_ATOMS: atom_id res chain seq x y z
N MET A 1 27.98 -4.30 29.85
CA MET A 1 26.94 -4.65 28.86
C MET A 1 27.00 -6.16 28.70
N ASP A 2 25.97 -6.84 29.18
CA ASP A 2 25.92 -8.30 29.26
C ASP A 2 25.83 -8.89 27.84
N ILE A 3 26.51 -10.00 27.57
CA ILE A 3 26.60 -10.61 26.23
C ILE A 3 25.19 -10.94 25.69
N ASN A 4 24.25 -11.23 26.61
CA ASN A 4 22.85 -11.47 26.29
C ASN A 4 22.10 -10.22 25.81
N GLU A 5 22.48 -9.04 26.31
CA GLU A 5 21.85 -7.77 25.96
C GLU A 5 22.26 -7.33 24.55
N ALA A 6 23.54 -7.54 24.20
CA ALA A 6 24.05 -7.31 22.85
C ALA A 6 23.39 -8.23 21.81
N ALA A 7 23.12 -9.49 22.17
CA ALA A 7 22.45 -10.45 21.29
C ALA A 7 20.98 -10.09 21.02
N ILE A 8 20.28 -9.54 22.03
CA ILE A 8 18.90 -9.08 21.91
C ILE A 8 18.82 -7.84 21.01
N ILE A 9 19.74 -6.88 21.19
CA ILE A 9 19.79 -5.67 20.36
C ILE A 9 20.15 -6.01 18.92
N ALA A 10 21.12 -6.90 18.69
CA ALA A 10 21.47 -7.38 17.35
C ALA A 10 20.29 -8.09 16.66
N SER A 11 19.53 -8.89 17.42
CA SER A 11 18.33 -9.59 16.90
C SER A 11 17.20 -8.64 16.55
N GLN A 12 16.96 -7.60 17.37
CA GLN A 12 15.95 -6.57 17.08
C GLN A 12 16.35 -5.70 15.89
N SER A 13 17.65 -5.38 15.76
CA SER A 13 18.22 -4.63 14.64
C SER A 13 18.11 -5.41 13.31
N LEU A 14 18.30 -6.73 13.35
CA LEU A 14 18.16 -7.60 12.17
C LEU A 14 16.70 -7.69 11.69
N LEU A 15 15.74 -7.72 12.61
CA LEU A 15 14.31 -7.74 12.29
C LEU A 15 13.81 -6.38 11.75
N LEU A 16 14.39 -5.26 12.19
CA LEU A 16 14.04 -3.92 11.72
C LEU A 16 14.68 -3.58 10.35
N ASN A 17 15.89 -4.07 10.08
CA ASN A 17 16.60 -3.82 8.81
C ASN A 17 16.10 -4.64 7.61
N LYS A 18 15.33 -5.72 7.84
CA LYS A 18 14.77 -6.52 6.73
C LYS A 18 13.69 -5.78 5.92
N SER A 19 13.22 -4.63 6.41
CA SER A 19 12.23 -3.79 5.74
C SER A 19 12.82 -2.65 4.88
N ARG A 20 14.16 -2.52 4.78
CA ARG A 20 14.81 -1.36 4.11
C ARG A 20 15.87 -1.70 3.05
N THR A 21 15.86 -2.90 2.45
CA THR A 21 16.80 -3.20 1.35
C THR A 21 16.08 -3.54 0.05
N GLY A 22 16.43 -2.79 -1.00
CA GLY A 22 16.34 -3.23 -2.40
C GLY A 22 15.21 -2.64 -3.23
N HIS A 23 15.33 -1.38 -3.63
CA HIS A 23 14.88 -0.95 -4.95
C HIS A 23 15.87 -1.47 -6.02
N GLU A 24 15.37 -1.62 -7.25
CA GLU A 24 15.94 -2.20 -8.49
C GLU A 24 15.62 -3.71 -8.63
N PHE A 25 14.92 -4.18 -9.66
CA PHE A 25 15.19 -4.00 -11.10
C PHE A 25 14.01 -4.47 -12.00
N PRO A 26 14.10 -4.37 -13.35
CA PRO A 26 12.99 -4.20 -14.26
C PRO A 26 12.44 -5.53 -14.77
N TYR A 27 11.35 -5.44 -15.52
CA TYR A 27 10.59 -6.55 -16.10
C TYR A 27 11.45 -7.65 -16.76
N GLY A 28 11.32 -8.89 -16.28
CA GLY A 28 11.80 -10.12 -16.93
C GLY A 28 10.98 -11.31 -16.44
N GLY A 29 10.30 -11.99 -17.37
CA GLY A 29 9.25 -12.99 -17.11
C GLY A 29 9.70 -14.24 -16.34
N GLY A 30 8.88 -14.63 -15.37
CA GLY A 30 8.97 -15.86 -14.57
C GLY A 30 7.66 -16.05 -13.78
N PRO A 31 7.35 -17.27 -13.28
CA PRO A 31 6.02 -17.63 -12.80
C PRO A 31 5.61 -16.68 -11.68
N HIS A 32 4.39 -16.10 -11.78
CA HIS A 32 3.80 -15.16 -10.83
C HIS A 32 4.10 -15.56 -9.38
N GLN A 33 5.19 -15.02 -8.82
CA GLN A 33 5.40 -15.03 -7.40
C GLN A 33 4.36 -14.05 -6.84
N PRO A 34 3.45 -14.51 -5.98
CA PRO A 34 2.49 -13.59 -5.39
C PRO A 34 3.27 -12.61 -4.52
N LYS A 35 3.28 -11.35 -4.95
CA LYS A 35 3.80 -10.21 -4.17
C LYS A 35 3.29 -10.35 -2.73
N LEU A 36 4.19 -10.44 -1.75
CA LEU A 36 3.85 -10.44 -0.33
C LEU A 36 3.10 -9.14 -0.04
N SER A 37 1.78 -9.22 -0.04
CA SER A 37 0.87 -8.10 0.19
C SER A 37 0.84 -7.82 1.68
N GLY A 38 0.99 -6.54 2.03
CA GLY A 38 1.37 -6.05 3.37
C GLY A 38 0.37 -6.26 4.52
N SER A 39 -0.58 -7.19 4.42
CA SER A 39 -1.46 -7.55 5.55
C SER A 39 -1.61 -9.06 5.72
N LEU A 40 -1.77 -9.50 6.96
CA LEU A 40 -2.00 -10.89 7.34
C LEU A 40 -3.27 -11.46 6.68
N TRP A 41 -4.28 -10.61 6.42
CA TRP A 41 -5.49 -10.98 5.67
C TRP A 41 -5.24 -11.28 4.20
N CYS A 42 -4.28 -10.60 3.57
CA CYS A 42 -3.93 -10.89 2.19
C CYS A 42 -3.23 -12.26 2.09
N GLN A 43 -2.33 -12.56 3.03
CA GLN A 43 -1.69 -13.88 3.12
C GLN A 43 -2.72 -14.99 3.38
N TYR A 44 -3.65 -14.78 4.30
CA TYR A 44 -4.77 -15.69 4.54
C TYR A 44 -5.62 -15.90 3.29
N SER A 45 -5.94 -14.83 2.56
CA SER A 45 -6.77 -14.92 1.34
C SER A 45 -6.07 -15.69 0.23
N MET A 46 -4.76 -15.46 0.03
CA MET A 46 -3.95 -16.25 -0.90
C MET A 46 -3.91 -17.72 -0.53
N LEU A 47 -3.71 -18.02 0.76
CA LEU A 47 -3.68 -19.39 1.26
C LEU A 47 -5.05 -20.07 1.08
N LYS A 48 -6.14 -19.35 1.36
CA LYS A 48 -7.52 -19.84 1.15
C LYS A 48 -7.75 -20.23 -0.30
N THR A 49 -7.42 -19.35 -1.24
CA THR A 49 -7.59 -19.60 -2.67
C THR A 49 -6.74 -20.77 -3.14
N ARG A 50 -5.46 -20.83 -2.70
CA ARG A 50 -4.55 -21.91 -3.10
C ARG A 50 -5.00 -23.28 -2.60
N LEU A 51 -5.34 -23.39 -1.31
CA LEU A 51 -5.75 -24.66 -0.71
C LEU A 51 -7.12 -25.12 -1.22
N ASN A 52 -8.03 -24.18 -1.49
CA ASN A 52 -9.30 -24.50 -2.11
C ASN A 52 -9.13 -24.98 -3.56
N TYR A 53 -8.22 -24.38 -4.32
CA TYR A 53 -7.95 -24.77 -5.70
C TYR A 53 -7.20 -26.11 -5.83
N LYS A 54 -6.17 -26.33 -5.01
CA LYS A 54 -5.31 -27.53 -5.10
C LYS A 54 -5.89 -28.75 -4.39
N ASP A 55 -6.34 -28.56 -3.15
CA ASP A 55 -6.65 -29.66 -2.23
C ASP A 55 -8.15 -29.70 -1.87
N ASN A 56 -8.96 -28.80 -2.45
CA ASN A 56 -10.39 -28.60 -2.10
C ASN A 56 -10.62 -28.38 -0.59
N VAL A 57 -9.61 -27.84 0.10
CA VAL A 57 -9.66 -27.58 1.54
C VAL A 57 -10.13 -26.15 1.77
N ASN A 58 -11.31 -26.01 2.36
CA ASN A 58 -11.82 -24.70 2.76
C ASN A 58 -11.31 -24.31 4.16
N ILE A 59 -10.27 -23.47 4.21
CA ILE A 59 -9.70 -23.00 5.48
C ILE A 59 -10.59 -22.01 6.25
N SER A 60 -11.69 -21.53 5.65
CA SER A 60 -12.65 -20.68 6.38
C SER A 60 -13.37 -21.42 7.49
N LYS A 61 -13.33 -22.76 7.49
CA LYS A 61 -13.92 -23.62 8.52
C LYS A 61 -13.11 -23.62 9.82
N PHE A 62 -11.85 -23.18 9.80
CA PHE A 62 -11.00 -23.13 10.99
C PHE A 62 -11.27 -21.83 11.79
N SER A 63 -12.24 -21.88 12.70
CA SER A 63 -12.62 -20.72 13.55
C SER A 63 -11.43 -20.14 14.32
N LYS A 64 -10.60 -21.00 14.93
CA LYS A 64 -9.39 -20.59 15.68
C LYS A 64 -8.42 -19.76 14.84
N LEU A 65 -8.26 -20.10 13.56
CA LEU A 65 -7.40 -19.36 12.63
C LEU A 65 -7.98 -17.97 12.34
N VAL A 66 -9.28 -17.88 12.11
CA VAL A 66 -9.99 -16.62 11.87
C VAL A 66 -9.98 -15.72 13.11
N GLU A 67 -10.14 -16.30 14.30
CA GLU A 67 -10.04 -15.60 15.59
C GLU A 67 -8.62 -15.05 15.80
N PHE A 68 -7.59 -15.84 15.53
CA PHE A 68 -6.19 -15.40 15.58
C PHE A 68 -5.93 -14.22 14.63
N LEU A 69 -6.44 -14.29 13.40
CA LEU A 69 -6.36 -13.22 12.40
C LEU A 69 -7.03 -11.93 12.88
N LYS A 70 -8.23 -12.04 13.47
CA LYS A 70 -8.98 -10.91 14.05
C LYS A 70 -8.21 -10.28 15.20
N TRP A 71 -7.67 -11.08 16.11
CA TRP A 71 -6.89 -10.60 17.25
C TRP A 71 -5.64 -9.83 16.79
N LYS A 72 -4.89 -10.36 15.82
CA LYS A 72 -3.73 -9.68 15.25
C LYS A 72 -4.07 -8.39 14.49
N HIS A 73 -5.27 -8.30 13.92
CA HIS A 73 -5.70 -7.13 13.15
C HIS A 73 -6.18 -5.96 14.02
N GLN A 74 -6.56 -6.18 15.28
CA GLN A 74 -7.09 -5.11 16.15
C GLN A 74 -6.11 -3.95 16.38
N CYS A 75 -4.80 -4.15 16.15
CA CYS A 75 -3.78 -3.11 16.29
C CYS A 75 -3.46 -2.36 14.99
N TYR A 76 -4.13 -2.66 13.86
CA TYR A 76 -3.88 -1.95 12.61
C TYR A 76 -4.69 -0.66 12.54
N GLN A 77 -4.02 0.48 12.77
CA GLN A 77 -4.54 1.79 12.36
C GLN A 77 -3.96 2.13 10.99
N PRO A 78 -4.79 2.35 9.96
CA PRO A 78 -4.29 2.86 8.70
C PRO A 78 -3.73 4.26 8.93
N GLU A 79 -2.47 4.47 8.58
CA GLU A 79 -1.84 5.79 8.57
C GLU A 79 -2.43 6.60 7.41
N LYS A 80 -3.66 7.10 7.60
CA LYS A 80 -4.26 8.08 6.69
C LYS A 80 -3.79 9.45 7.12
N SER A 81 -3.22 10.20 6.19
CA SER A 81 -2.88 11.59 6.41
C SER A 81 -4.16 12.38 6.76
N SER A 82 -4.18 13.01 7.92
CA SER A 82 -5.25 13.95 8.32
C SER A 82 -5.07 15.27 7.58
N ILE A 83 -5.31 15.27 6.26
CA ILE A 83 -5.20 16.48 5.44
C ILE A 83 -6.52 17.25 5.55
N ASN A 84 -6.44 18.51 5.96
CA ASN A 84 -7.61 19.37 6.09
C ASN A 84 -7.98 19.96 4.72
N LYS A 85 -9.28 19.93 4.36
CA LYS A 85 -9.79 20.57 3.13
C LYS A 85 -9.38 22.04 3.02
N ARG A 86 -9.32 22.75 4.15
CA ARG A 86 -8.90 24.15 4.19
C ARG A 86 -7.45 24.35 3.76
N GLU A 87 -6.56 23.42 4.09
CA GLU A 87 -5.14 23.48 3.71
C GLU A 87 -4.96 23.20 2.23
N ILE A 88 -5.72 22.24 1.68
CA ILE A 88 -5.76 21.96 0.24
C ILE A 88 -6.21 23.19 -0.54
N LEU A 89 -7.31 23.84 -0.11
CA LEU A 89 -7.81 25.04 -0.77
C LEU A 89 -6.80 26.20 -0.71
N LYS A 90 -6.19 26.42 0.46
CA LYS A 90 -5.12 27.42 0.60
C LYS A 90 -3.95 27.16 -0.33
N PHE A 91 -3.54 25.89 -0.48
CA PHE A 91 -2.47 25.52 -1.40
C PHE A 91 -2.85 25.80 -2.86
N ILE A 92 -4.06 25.42 -3.28
CA ILE A 92 -4.54 25.64 -4.66
C ILE A 92 -4.59 27.15 -4.98
N GLU A 93 -5.07 27.95 -4.04
CA GLU A 93 -5.27 29.39 -4.23
C GLU A 93 -3.98 30.21 -4.12
N HIS A 94 -3.11 29.90 -3.15
CA HIS A 94 -1.99 30.78 -2.79
C HIS A 94 -0.60 30.29 -3.22
N ALA A 95 -0.43 29.02 -3.61
CA ALA A 95 0.89 28.55 -4.06
C ALA A 95 1.27 29.16 -5.43
N ALA A 96 2.56 29.39 -5.68
CA ALA A 96 3.01 29.96 -6.95
C ALA A 96 2.82 28.97 -8.12
N ASP A 97 2.20 29.42 -9.20
CA ASP A 97 1.93 28.56 -10.37
C ASP A 97 3.21 28.16 -11.11
N GLU A 98 4.20 29.05 -11.14
CA GLU A 98 5.51 28.79 -11.78
C GLU A 98 6.17 27.50 -11.28
N THR A 99 5.96 27.15 -10.00
CA THR A 99 6.51 25.94 -9.38
C THR A 99 5.47 24.83 -9.24
N TYR A 100 4.20 25.17 -8.97
CA TYR A 100 3.20 24.20 -8.51
C TYR A 100 2.02 23.98 -9.46
N LEU A 101 2.01 24.58 -10.67
CA LEU A 101 0.89 24.46 -11.61
C LEU A 101 0.51 23.00 -11.90
N LEU A 102 1.50 22.15 -12.19
CA LEU A 102 1.25 20.73 -12.45
C LEU A 102 0.62 20.04 -11.23
N ILE A 103 1.16 20.27 -10.03
CA ILE A 103 0.70 19.65 -8.80
C ILE A 103 -0.73 20.10 -8.45
N LYS A 104 -1.05 21.39 -8.66
CA LYS A 104 -2.41 21.92 -8.49
C LYS A 104 -3.39 21.23 -9.43
N THR A 105 -3.06 21.12 -10.72
CA THR A 105 -3.91 20.47 -11.73
C THR A 105 -4.12 18.99 -11.40
N VAL A 106 -3.05 18.26 -11.07
CA VAL A 106 -3.12 16.85 -10.65
C VAL A 106 -4.01 16.69 -9.43
N MET A 107 -3.89 17.58 -8.44
CA MET A 107 -4.67 17.52 -7.22
C MET A 107 -6.15 17.80 -7.46
N ILE A 108 -6.48 18.80 -8.28
CA ILE A 108 -7.87 19.13 -8.65
C ILE A 108 -8.52 17.96 -9.40
N VAL A 109 -7.85 17.43 -10.43
CA VAL A 109 -8.35 16.29 -11.22
C VAL A 109 -8.48 15.04 -10.36
N GLY A 110 -7.49 14.78 -9.50
CA GLY A 110 -7.50 13.67 -8.54
C GLY A 110 -8.67 13.73 -7.57
N ILE A 111 -8.97 14.92 -7.01
CA ILE A 111 -10.11 15.12 -6.11
C ILE A 111 -11.44 15.02 -6.87
N ALA A 112 -11.56 15.63 -8.05
CA ALA A 112 -12.80 15.66 -8.83
C ALA A 112 -13.23 14.29 -9.33
N ARG A 113 -12.28 13.44 -9.73
CA ARG A 113 -12.55 12.12 -10.32
C ARG A 113 -12.25 10.94 -9.39
N ALA A 114 -11.75 11.21 -8.18
CA ALA A 114 -11.27 10.20 -7.23
C ALA A 114 -10.28 9.20 -7.87
N TYR A 115 -9.44 9.69 -8.80
CA TYR A 115 -8.49 8.84 -9.52
C TYR A 115 -7.51 8.20 -8.54
N ARG A 116 -7.27 6.90 -8.71
CA ARG A 116 -6.13 6.24 -8.07
C ARG A 116 -4.87 6.67 -8.80
N THR A 117 -3.74 6.69 -8.11
CA THR A 117 -2.46 7.16 -8.69
C THR A 117 -2.07 6.37 -9.95
N ASP A 118 -2.40 5.08 -10.01
CA ASP A 118 -2.15 4.21 -11.15
C ASP A 118 -3.05 4.52 -12.37
N ASP A 119 -4.22 5.10 -12.16
CA ASP A 119 -5.09 5.56 -13.22
C ASP A 119 -4.65 6.93 -13.73
N PHE A 120 -4.13 7.79 -12.85
CA PHE A 120 -3.59 9.10 -13.22
C PHE A 120 -2.37 8.98 -14.16
N CYS A 121 -1.49 8.00 -13.94
CA CYS A 121 -0.33 7.76 -14.79
C CYS A 121 -0.65 7.22 -16.19
N LYS A 122 -1.87 6.74 -16.42
CA LYS A 122 -2.31 6.20 -17.72
C LYS A 122 -3.11 7.21 -18.54
N MET A 123 -3.31 8.42 -18.02
CA MET A 123 -4.07 9.45 -18.70
C MET A 123 -3.25 10.02 -19.86
N GLU A 124 -3.84 9.99 -21.06
CA GLU A 124 -3.23 10.55 -22.26
C GLU A 124 -3.89 11.87 -22.64
N MET A 125 -3.20 12.69 -23.45
CA MET A 125 -3.76 13.95 -23.95
C MET A 125 -5.02 13.73 -24.81
N ALA A 126 -5.17 12.54 -25.40
CA ALA A 126 -6.35 12.15 -26.16
C ALA A 126 -7.61 11.95 -25.28
N ASP A 127 -7.44 11.72 -23.97
CA ASP A 127 -8.54 11.54 -23.02
C ASP A 127 -9.15 12.87 -22.56
N VAL A 128 -8.53 14.00 -22.90
CA VAL A 128 -8.99 15.35 -22.54
C VAL A 128 -9.87 15.89 -23.67
N THR A 129 -11.18 15.78 -23.49
CA THR A 129 -12.16 16.36 -24.41
C THR A 129 -12.68 17.70 -23.91
N ASP A 130 -12.61 18.71 -24.77
CA ASP A 130 -13.28 19.98 -24.54
C ASP A 130 -14.75 19.85 -24.95
N HIS A 131 -15.64 20.09 -23.99
CA HIS A 131 -17.08 20.15 -24.21
C HIS A 131 -17.50 21.62 -24.13
N THR A 132 -17.13 22.39 -25.16
CA THR A 132 -17.71 23.71 -25.44
C THR A 132 -19.16 23.61 -25.88
#